data_AF-A0A1B6KHC9-F1
#
_entry.id   AF-A0A1B6KHC9-F1
#
_cell.length_a   1.000
_cell.length_b   1.000
_cell.length_c   1.000
_cell.angle_alpha   90.00
_cell.angle_beta   90.00
_cell.angle_gamma   90.00
#
_symmetry.space_group_name_H-M   'P 1'
#
loop_
_entity.id
_entity.type
_entity.pdbx_description
1 polymer ?
#
loop_
_entity_poly.entity_id
_entity_poly.type
_entity_poly.pdbx_seq_one_letter_code
_entity_poly.pdbx_strand_id
1 'polypeptide(L)'
;STRFTKYSNRGQRIKDKFWYVRLSPNHKMFHYGDCDEKFVPTLEDLPNKLAVVDIKALLTGKECPHMKDGRNRKTPHQLAFSLTLDSVDVTSLDFVAPEEEVYNYWTDGINALLG
;
A
#
# COMPACT_ATOMS: atom_id res chain seq x y z
N SER A 1 10.14 5.38 -0.64
CA SER A 1 9.90 3.93 -0.79
C SER A 1 9.86 3.30 0.58
N THR A 2 9.12 2.21 0.76
CA THR A 2 8.82 1.69 2.10
C THR A 2 8.53 0.19 2.07
N ARG A 3 8.91 -0.50 3.16
CA ARG A 3 8.49 -1.88 3.44
C ARG A 3 7.24 -1.88 4.32
N PHE A 4 6.26 -2.66 3.93
CA PHE A 4 5.01 -2.86 4.64
C PHE A 4 4.89 -4.31 5.12
N THR A 5 4.18 -4.51 6.24
CA THR A 5 3.84 -5.88 6.66
C THR A 5 2.63 -6.38 5.87
N LYS A 6 2.62 -7.66 5.51
CA LYS A 6 1.45 -8.27 4.88
C LYS A 6 0.34 -8.55 5.90
N TYR A 7 -0.90 -8.38 5.45
CA TYR A 7 -2.08 -8.74 6.19
C TYR A 7 -2.85 -9.83 5.44
N SER A 8 -3.45 -10.76 6.16
CA SER A 8 -4.34 -11.75 5.57
C SER A 8 -5.67 -11.12 5.19
N ASN A 9 -6.48 -11.82 4.39
CA ASN A 9 -7.84 -11.40 4.04
C ASN A 9 -8.75 -11.20 5.28
N ARG A 10 -8.34 -11.69 6.46
CA ARG A 10 -9.05 -11.48 7.74
C ARG A 10 -8.50 -10.29 8.54
N GLY A 11 -7.67 -9.45 7.92
CA GLY A 11 -6.99 -8.32 8.56
C GLY A 11 -5.96 -8.74 9.61
N GLN A 12 -5.45 -9.97 9.59
CA GLN A 12 -4.43 -10.38 10.55
C GLN A 12 -3.05 -10.10 9.99
N ARG A 13 -2.22 -9.38 10.76
CA ARG A 13 -0.80 -9.21 10.45
C ARG A 13 -0.16 -10.59 10.30
N ILE A 14 0.47 -10.83 9.15
CA ILE A 14 1.19 -12.08 8.89
C ILE A 14 2.62 -11.88 9.39
N LYS A 15 3.01 -12.72 10.35
CA LYS A 15 4.34 -12.66 10.96
C LYS A 15 5.43 -12.92 9.90
N ASP A 16 6.49 -12.13 9.93
CA ASP A 16 7.69 -12.26 9.10
C ASP A 16 7.40 -12.31 7.58
N LYS A 17 6.31 -11.66 7.15
CA LYS A 17 5.94 -11.51 5.73
C LYS A 17 5.78 -10.05 5.39
N PHE A 18 6.59 -9.59 4.43
CA PHE A 18 6.66 -8.20 4.03
C PHE A 18 6.49 -8.06 2.53
N TRP A 19 6.19 -6.84 2.13
CA TRP A 19 6.21 -6.41 0.75
C TRP A 19 6.77 -4.98 0.70
N TYR A 20 7.34 -4.62 -0.44
CA TYR A 20 8.00 -3.34 -0.63
C TYR A 20 7.30 -2.57 -1.73
N VAL A 21 7.18 -1.26 -1.55
CA VAL A 21 6.62 -0.36 -2.56
C VAL A 21 7.52 0.84 -2.76
N ARG A 22 7.76 1.20 -4.02
CA ARG A 22 8.50 2.40 -4.38
C ARG A 22 7.92 3.07 -5.61
N LEU A 23 7.92 4.39 -5.60
CA LEU A 23 7.66 5.19 -6.78
C LEU A 23 8.91 5.17 -7.69
N SER A 24 8.68 5.09 -8.99
CA SER A 24 9.72 5.24 -10.02
C SER A 24 10.29 6.67 -9.99
N PRO A 25 11.57 6.89 -10.37
CA PRO A 25 12.19 8.22 -10.34
C PRO A 25 11.48 9.27 -11.22
N ASN A 26 10.73 8.83 -12.23
CA ASN A 26 9.93 9.71 -13.09
C ASN A 26 8.53 10.00 -12.54
N HIS A 27 8.18 9.48 -11.35
CA HIS A 27 6.90 9.65 -10.67
C HIS A 27 5.67 9.09 -11.42
N LYS A 28 5.87 8.17 -12.37
CA LYS A 28 4.78 7.62 -13.20
C LYS A 28 4.28 6.25 -12.75
N MET A 29 5.02 5.53 -11.90
CA MET A 29 4.74 4.12 -11.63
C MET A 29 5.15 3.72 -10.23
N PHE A 30 4.27 3.04 -9.51
CA PHE A 30 4.61 2.30 -8.31
C PHE A 30 5.08 0.89 -8.68
N HIS A 31 6.26 0.53 -8.21
CA HIS A 31 6.79 -0.83 -8.28
C HIS A 31 6.63 -1.49 -6.92
N TYR A 32 6.14 -2.73 -6.91
CA TYR A 32 5.92 -3.45 -5.67
C TYR A 32 6.04 -4.97 -5.78
N GLY A 33 6.26 -5.61 -4.63
CA GLY A 33 6.40 -7.05 -4.55
C GLY A 33 6.83 -7.52 -3.17
N ASP A 34 6.86 -8.83 -3.00
CA ASP A 34 7.27 -9.47 -1.76
C ASP A 34 8.75 -9.19 -1.49
N CYS A 35 9.09 -9.03 -0.21
CA CYS A 35 10.48 -8.82 0.18
C CYS A 35 10.78 -9.46 1.54
N ASP A 36 12.05 -9.75 1.76
CA ASP A 36 12.56 -10.18 3.06
C ASP A 36 12.87 -9.00 3.97
N GLU A 37 12.92 -9.24 5.28
CA GLU A 37 13.18 -8.19 6.29
C GLU A 37 14.59 -7.59 6.20
N LYS A 38 15.56 -8.32 5.64
CA LYS A 38 16.96 -7.87 5.56
C LYS A 38 17.33 -7.30 4.19
N PHE A 39 16.39 -7.30 3.25
CA PHE A 39 16.65 -6.94 1.87
C PHE A 39 15.82 -5.71 1.48
N VAL A 40 16.47 -4.77 0.79
CA VAL A 40 15.81 -3.61 0.18
C VAL A 40 15.80 -3.83 -1.33
N PRO A 41 14.66 -4.17 -1.94
CA PRO A 41 14.58 -4.47 -3.36
C PRO A 41 14.93 -3.28 -4.25
N THR A 42 15.62 -3.57 -5.36
CA THR A 42 15.77 -2.64 -6.48
C THR A 42 14.47 -2.52 -7.27
N LEU A 43 14.42 -1.67 -8.31
CA LEU A 43 13.26 -1.59 -9.19
C LEU A 43 13.03 -2.88 -9.99
N GLU A 44 14.11 -3.58 -10.34
CA GLU A 44 14.07 -4.80 -11.15
C GLU A 44 13.62 -6.02 -10.34
N ASP A 45 13.90 -6.01 -9.03
CA ASP A 45 13.46 -7.05 -8.09
C ASP A 45 11.94 -7.02 -7.80
N LEU A 46 11.25 -5.94 -8.18
CA LEU A 46 9.83 -5.72 -7.90
C LEU A 46 8.98 -6.06 -9.14
N PRO A 47 8.30 -7.23 -9.15
CA PRO A 47 7.67 -7.75 -10.36
C PRO A 47 6.38 -7.02 -10.74
N ASN A 48 5.69 -6.41 -9.77
CA ASN A 48 4.40 -5.77 -10.03
C ASN A 48 4.55 -4.27 -10.24
N LYS A 49 3.70 -3.73 -11.09
CA LYS A 49 3.70 -2.34 -11.52
C LYS A 49 2.27 -1.79 -11.50
N LEU A 50 2.12 -0.60 -10.95
CA LEU A 50 0.89 0.18 -10.96
C LEU A 50 1.21 1.56 -11.53
N ALA A 51 0.63 1.92 -12.68
CA ALA A 51 0.82 3.27 -13.21
C ALA A 51 0.05 4.27 -12.35
N VAL A 52 0.62 5.44 -12.11
CA VAL A 52 -0.03 6.51 -11.33
C VAL A 52 -1.32 6.97 -12.01
N VAL A 53 -1.35 6.94 -13.34
CA VAL A 53 -2.53 7.31 -14.14
C VAL A 53 -3.73 6.36 -13.96
N ASP A 54 -3.49 5.14 -13.50
CA ASP A 54 -4.56 4.14 -13.27
C ASP A 54 -5.18 4.27 -11.86
N ILE A 55 -4.61 5.13 -11.02
CA ILE A 55 -5.10 5.39 -9.66
C ILE A 55 -6.29 6.34 -9.75
N LYS A 56 -7.43 5.87 -9.28
CA LYS A 56 -8.68 6.62 -9.25
C LYS A 56 -8.80 7.52 -8.03
N ALA A 57 -8.48 7.00 -6.85
CA ALA A 57 -8.58 7.74 -5.60
C ALA A 57 -7.77 7.07 -4.48
N LEU A 58 -7.33 7.89 -3.52
CA LEU A 58 -6.80 7.47 -2.24
C LEU A 58 -7.93 7.37 -1.21
N LEU A 59 -8.08 6.20 -0.58
CA LEU A 59 -8.96 6.00 0.57
C LEU A 59 -8.13 5.84 1.83
N THR A 60 -8.68 6.26 2.97
CA THR A 60 -8.00 6.20 4.27
C THR A 60 -8.89 5.59 5.34
N GLY A 61 -8.30 4.89 6.29
CA GLY A 61 -9.00 4.37 7.45
C GLY A 61 -10.12 3.39 7.12
N LYS A 62 -11.31 3.63 7.68
CA LYS A 62 -12.47 2.75 7.54
C LYS A 62 -13.05 2.70 6.12
N GLU A 63 -12.71 3.67 5.29
CA GLU A 63 -13.12 3.70 3.88
C GLU A 63 -12.34 2.70 3.04
N CYS A 64 -11.20 2.21 3.53
CA CYS A 64 -10.40 1.22 2.82
C CYS A 64 -11.15 -0.11 2.69
N PRO A 65 -11.17 -0.76 1.51
CA PRO A 65 -11.88 -2.02 1.29
C PRO A 65 -11.47 -3.11 2.29
N HIS A 66 -10.16 -3.21 2.58
CA HIS A 66 -9.58 -4.16 3.51
C HIS A 66 -9.85 -3.86 5.00
N MET A 67 -10.52 -2.75 5.32
CA MET A 67 -10.89 -2.33 6.68
C MET A 67 -12.41 -2.34 6.92
N LYS A 68 -13.22 -2.61 5.88
CA LYS A 68 -14.68 -2.49 5.93
C LYS A 68 -15.35 -3.52 6.85
N ASP A 69 -14.77 -4.71 6.98
CA ASP A 69 -15.27 -5.80 7.85
C ASP A 69 -14.63 -5.76 9.25
N GLY A 70 -14.83 -4.66 9.99
CA GLY A 70 -14.25 -4.31 11.31
C GLY A 70 -14.46 -5.30 12.48
N ARG A 71 -14.65 -6.60 12.22
CA ARG A 71 -14.68 -7.68 13.20
C ARG A 71 -13.36 -7.87 13.93
N ASN A 72 -12.25 -7.34 13.39
CA ASN A 72 -10.92 -7.49 13.97
C ASN A 72 -10.41 -6.15 14.52
N ARG A 73 -10.73 -5.85 15.78
CA ARG A 73 -10.35 -4.61 16.50
C ARG A 73 -8.83 -4.37 16.63
N LYS A 74 -7.98 -5.28 16.13
CA LYS A 74 -6.52 -5.25 16.28
C LYS A 74 -5.78 -4.61 15.10
N THR A 75 -6.44 -4.35 13.97
CA THR A 75 -5.80 -3.62 12.86
C THR A 75 -5.76 -2.13 13.15
N PRO A 76 -4.63 -1.45 12.95
CA PRO A 76 -4.52 -0.01 13.17
C PRO A 76 -5.17 0.72 12.00
N HIS A 77 -6.49 0.89 12.05
CA HIS A 77 -7.26 1.54 10.97
C HIS A 77 -6.73 2.95 10.68
N GLN A 78 -6.22 3.67 11.69
CA GLN A 78 -5.63 5.01 11.50
C GLN A 78 -4.36 5.03 10.63
N LEU A 79 -3.71 3.88 10.41
CA LEU A 79 -2.52 3.74 9.56
C LEU A 79 -2.85 3.07 8.22
N ALA A 80 -4.13 2.79 7.96
CA ALA A 80 -4.58 2.10 6.76
C ALA A 80 -4.92 3.11 5.66
N PHE A 81 -4.48 2.81 4.44
CA PHE A 81 -4.85 3.55 3.25
C PHE A 81 -4.90 2.61 2.03
N SER A 82 -5.63 3.00 1.00
CA SER A 82 -5.81 2.19 -0.22
C SER A 82 -5.80 3.06 -1.46
N LEU A 83 -5.14 2.59 -2.52
CA LEU A 83 -5.24 3.16 -3.86
C LEU A 83 -6.33 2.41 -4.61
N THR A 84 -7.46 3.04 -4.88
CA THR A 84 -8.48 2.45 -5.76
C THR A 84 -8.05 2.60 -7.22
N LEU A 85 -8.32 1.57 -8.01
CA LEU A 85 -7.85 1.47 -9.39
C LEU A 85 -9.02 1.47 -10.37
N ASP A 86 -8.80 1.97 -11.57
CA ASP A 86 -9.74 1.82 -12.69
C ASP A 86 -9.51 0.48 -13.41
N SER A 87 -9.63 -0.63 -12.68
CA SER A 87 -9.39 -1.98 -13.20
C SER A 87 -10.45 -2.97 -12.70
N VAL A 88 -10.79 -3.94 -13.56
CA VAL A 88 -11.81 -4.96 -13.28
C VAL A 88 -11.26 -6.10 -12.40
N ASP A 89 -9.98 -6.44 -12.57
CA ASP A 89 -9.35 -7.57 -11.88
C ASP A 89 -8.80 -7.19 -10.50
N VAL A 90 -8.12 -6.04 -10.43
CA VAL A 90 -7.59 -5.47 -9.19
C VAL A 90 -8.29 -4.15 -8.94
N THR A 91 -9.07 -4.10 -7.87
CA THR A 91 -9.90 -2.94 -7.52
C THR A 91 -9.20 -1.96 -6.58
N SER A 92 -8.25 -2.46 -5.77
CA SER A 92 -7.42 -1.62 -4.91
C SER A 92 -6.04 -2.22 -4.63
N LEU A 93 -5.09 -1.35 -4.34
CA LEU A 93 -3.83 -1.68 -3.67
C LEU A 93 -3.90 -1.19 -2.23
N ASP A 94 -3.86 -2.14 -1.29
CA ASP A 94 -4.15 -1.90 0.13
C ASP A 94 -2.88 -1.83 0.98
N PHE A 95 -2.81 -0.85 1.89
CA PHE A 95 -1.65 -0.56 2.70
C PHE A 95 -2.02 -0.41 4.17
N VAL A 96 -1.10 -0.85 5.04
CA VAL A 96 -1.10 -0.51 6.47
C VAL A 96 0.31 -0.05 6.82
N ALA A 97 0.47 1.25 7.05
CA ALA A 97 1.75 1.83 7.40
C ALA A 97 2.27 1.26 8.74
N PRO A 98 3.60 1.10 8.89
CA PRO A 98 4.18 0.66 10.15
C PRO A 98 4.04 1.72 11.27
N GLU A 99 3.99 3.00 10.91
CA GLU A 99 3.93 4.14 11.81
C GLU A 99 3.30 5.36 11.15
N GLU A 100 2.97 6.37 11.96
CA GLU A 100 2.26 7.58 11.54
C GLU A 100 3.07 8.45 10.58
N GLU A 101 4.37 8.59 10.80
CA GLU A 101 5.24 9.35 9.90
C GLU A 101 5.23 8.78 8.48
N VAL A 102 5.35 7.45 8.37
CA VAL A 102 5.28 6.76 7.08
C VAL A 102 3.89 6.91 6.45
N TYR A 103 2.83 6.79 7.25
CA TYR A 103 1.46 7.04 6.77
C TYR A 103 1.34 8.43 6.14
N ASN A 104 1.75 9.48 6.86
CA ASN A 104 1.68 10.87 6.39
C ASN A 104 2.49 11.07 5.11
N TYR A 105 3.73 10.57 5.04
CA TYR A 105 4.55 10.68 3.83
C TYR A 105 3.89 10.03 2.61
N TRP A 106 3.25 8.88 2.78
CA TRP A 106 2.58 8.21 1.68
C TRP A 106 1.31 8.94 1.27
N THR A 107 0.44 9.30 2.21
CA THR A 107 -0.81 9.99 1.88
C THR A 107 -0.56 11.35 1.24
N ASP A 108 0.38 12.13 1.77
CA ASP A 108 0.74 13.45 1.22
C ASP A 108 1.40 13.31 -0.15
N GLY A 109 2.33 12.36 -0.30
CA GLY A 109 2.99 12.08 -1.57
C GLY A 109 2.02 11.62 -2.65
N ILE A 110 1.05 10.76 -2.31
CA ILE A 110 0.01 10.30 -3.24
C ILE A 110 -0.93 11.45 -3.61
N ASN A 111 -1.41 12.22 -2.63
CA ASN A 111 -2.27 13.37 -2.91
C ASN A 111 -1.58 14.37 -3.85
N ALA A 112 -0.29 14.65 -3.65
CA ALA A 112 0.49 15.50 -4.54
C ALA A 112 0.61 14.94 -5.99
N LEU A 113 0.53 13.62 -6.17
CA LEU A 113 0.53 12.97 -7.49
C LEU A 113 -0.84 13.01 -8.17
N LEU A 114 -1.93 12.98 -7.40
CA LEU A 114 -3.29 12.95 -7.93
C LEU A 114 -3.85 14.35 -8.24
N GLY A 115 -3.25 15.41 -7.67
CA GLY A 115 -3.67 16.81 -7.86
C GLY A 115 -4.87 17.20 -7.01
#